data_AF-A0A966MN91-F1
#
_entry.id   AF-A0A966MN91-F1
#
_cell.length_a   1.000
_cell.length_b   1.000
_cell.length_c   1.000
_cell.angle_alpha   90.00
_cell.angle_beta   90.00
_cell.angle_gamma   90.00
#
_symmetry.space_group_name_H-M   'P 1'
#
loop_
_entity.id
_entity.type
_entity.pdbx_description
1 polymer ?
#
loop_
_entity_poly.entity_id
_entity_poly.type
_entity_poly.pdbx_seq_one_letter_code
_entity_poly.pdbx_strand_id
1 'polypeptide(L)'
;MILSCHKLFTLIYRGLARACLLILLGGGLLGGQPALAEAPQLRWAGDVPIMQGWEIEPELGFAFDSPNGRIVMIFASSAASEDAIMAFYGKSLAQLGWTGGAGNWSRDAEKLVIGKVETARGPLWRLMLQPR
;
A
#
# COMPACT_ATOMS: atom_id res chain seq x y z
N MET A 1 29.75 51.02 46.03
CA MET A 1 28.32 51.18 45.65
C MET A 1 28.18 51.43 44.14
N ILE A 2 28.67 50.55 43.24
CA ILE A 2 28.44 50.66 41.77
C ILE A 2 28.44 49.27 41.06
N LEU A 3 28.61 48.14 41.79
CA LEU A 3 28.89 46.84 41.16
C LEU A 3 27.66 45.96 40.86
N SER A 4 26.44 46.42 41.16
CA SER A 4 25.22 45.58 41.11
C SER A 4 24.35 45.76 39.86
N CYS A 5 24.60 46.76 39.00
CA CYS A 5 23.69 47.08 37.89
C CYS A 5 23.99 46.29 36.59
N HIS A 6 25.25 45.88 36.37
CA HIS A 6 25.63 45.32 35.06
C HIS A 6 25.29 43.83 34.88
N LYS A 7 25.23 43.05 35.97
CA LYS A 7 25.01 41.59 35.91
C LYS A 7 23.56 41.19 35.63
N LEU A 8 22.59 42.05 35.96
CA LEU A 8 21.16 41.75 35.70
C LEU A 8 20.83 41.76 34.20
N PHE A 9 21.44 42.67 33.44
CA PHE A 9 21.15 42.82 32.01
C PHE A 9 21.70 41.64 31.17
N THR A 10 22.84 41.07 31.59
CA THR A 10 23.48 39.95 30.88
C THR A 10 22.82 38.59 31.15
N LEU A 11 22.12 38.43 32.29
CA LEU A 11 21.37 37.20 32.58
C LEU A 11 20.08 37.10 31.76
N ILE A 12 19.40 38.23 31.53
CA ILE A 12 18.14 38.28 30.76
C ILE A 12 18.41 37.95 29.28
N TYR A 13 19.49 38.46 28.69
CA TYR A 13 19.87 38.19 27.29
C TYR A 13 20.33 36.74 27.04
N ARG A 14 20.94 36.08 28.03
CA ARG A 14 21.41 34.68 27.90
C ARG A 14 20.28 33.64 28.00
N GLY A 15 19.16 34.00 28.63
CA GLY A 15 17.95 33.17 28.67
C GLY A 15 17.16 33.20 27.35
N LEU A 16 16.98 34.40 26.78
CA LEU A 16 16.28 34.61 25.50
C LEU A 16 17.01 34.00 24.29
N ALA A 17 18.35 34.11 24.23
CA ALA A 17 19.14 33.54 23.14
C ALA A 17 19.13 32.00 23.10
N ARG A 18 18.98 31.33 24.25
CA ARG A 18 18.86 29.87 24.34
C ARG A 18 17.46 29.37 24.01
N ALA A 19 16.43 30.15 24.34
CA ALA A 19 15.04 29.81 24.02
C ALA A 19 14.75 29.85 22.51
N CYS A 20 15.29 30.84 21.78
CA CYS A 20 15.14 30.91 20.32
C CYS A 20 15.92 29.79 19.58
N LEU A 21 17.07 29.36 20.10
CA LEU A 21 17.88 28.31 19.44
C LEU A 21 17.25 26.92 19.56
N LEU A 22 16.50 26.64 20.63
CA LEU A 22 15.82 25.34 20.80
C LEU A 22 14.55 25.19 19.95
N ILE A 23 13.88 26.30 19.62
CA ILE A 23 12.72 26.30 18.72
C ILE A 23 13.16 26.13 17.25
N LEU A 24 14.32 26.69 16.88
CA LEU A 24 14.92 26.53 15.55
C LEU A 24 15.56 25.14 15.30
N LEU A 25 16.02 24.45 16.36
CA LEU A 25 16.52 23.07 16.25
C LEU A 25 15.42 21.99 16.41
N GLY A 26 14.28 22.32 17.03
CA GLY A 26 13.17 21.37 17.25
C GLY A 26 12.08 21.37 16.18
N GLY A 27 12.00 22.41 15.34
CA GLY A 27 10.88 22.60 14.40
C GLY A 27 10.98 21.89 13.05
N GLY A 28 12.06 21.14 12.78
CA GLY A 28 12.41 20.68 11.43
C GLY A 28 11.85 19.34 10.97
N LEU A 29 11.03 18.63 11.77
CA LEU A 29 10.59 17.26 11.44
C LEU A 29 9.07 17.08 11.39
N LEU A 30 8.34 18.06 10.86
CA LEU A 30 7.04 17.80 10.23
C LEU A 30 7.27 17.56 8.73
N GLY A 31 8.14 16.60 8.42
CA GLY A 31 8.21 16.02 7.09
C GLY A 31 6.91 15.26 6.89
N GLY A 32 5.94 15.88 6.21
CA GLY A 32 4.80 15.16 5.68
C GLY A 32 5.36 13.97 4.91
N GLN A 33 5.14 12.75 5.42
CA GLN A 33 5.50 11.56 4.68
C GLN A 33 4.79 11.66 3.34
N PRO A 34 5.49 11.50 2.20
CA PRO A 34 4.80 11.40 0.93
C PRO A 34 3.84 10.23 1.08
N ALA A 35 2.54 10.52 1.07
CA ALA A 35 1.54 9.49 0.97
C ALA A 35 1.81 8.81 -0.38
N LEU A 36 2.40 7.62 -0.36
CA LEU A 36 2.45 6.77 -1.54
C LEU A 36 1.00 6.59 -1.99
N ALA A 37 0.66 7.19 -3.14
CA ALA A 37 -0.67 7.05 -3.69
C ALA A 37 -0.94 5.55 -3.89
N GLU A 38 -1.99 5.05 -3.27
CA GLU A 38 -2.39 3.66 -3.42
C GLU A 38 -2.71 3.39 -4.90
N ALA A 39 -2.15 2.31 -5.46
CA ALA A 39 -2.31 1.97 -6.86
C ALA A 39 -3.81 1.86 -7.19
N PRO A 40 -4.34 2.56 -8.21
CA PRO A 40 -5.76 2.49 -8.58
C PRO A 40 -6.28 1.05 -8.76
N GLN A 41 -5.40 0.16 -9.19
CA GLN A 41 -5.56 -1.28 -9.33
C GLN A 41 -6.12 -1.95 -8.07
N LEU A 42 -5.74 -1.48 -6.89
CA LEU A 42 -6.21 -2.05 -5.63
C LEU A 42 -7.73 -1.87 -5.50
N ARG A 43 -8.28 -0.76 -6.01
CA ARG A 43 -9.71 -0.51 -6.00
C ARG A 43 -10.46 -1.34 -7.04
N TRP A 44 -9.79 -1.78 -8.11
CA TRP A 44 -10.39 -2.63 -9.15
C TRP A 44 -10.68 -4.05 -8.65
N ALA A 45 -9.84 -4.57 -7.74
CA ALA A 45 -10.04 -5.88 -7.12
C ALA A 45 -11.38 -5.98 -6.34
N GLY A 46 -11.95 -4.84 -5.93
CA GLY A 46 -13.17 -4.78 -5.14
C GLY A 46 -12.97 -5.44 -3.79
N ASP A 47 -13.65 -6.56 -3.59
CA ASP A 47 -13.60 -7.35 -2.35
C ASP A 47 -12.61 -8.53 -2.42
N VAL A 48 -11.96 -8.76 -3.57
CA VAL A 48 -10.89 -9.76 -3.68
C VAL A 48 -9.65 -9.22 -2.95
N PRO A 49 -9.15 -9.95 -1.94
CA PRO A 49 -8.04 -9.47 -1.13
C PRO A 49 -6.74 -9.50 -1.94
N ILE A 50 -5.97 -8.41 -1.91
CA ILE A 50 -4.61 -8.38 -2.43
C ILE A 50 -3.66 -8.69 -1.28
N MET A 51 -2.82 -9.71 -1.47
CA MET A 51 -1.90 -10.19 -0.44
C MET A 51 -0.87 -9.11 -0.09
N GLN A 52 -0.58 -8.95 1.21
CA GLN A 52 0.46 -8.03 1.66
C GLN A 52 1.83 -8.38 1.08
N GLY A 53 2.60 -7.36 0.70
CA GLY A 53 3.91 -7.53 0.07
C GLY A 53 3.85 -7.84 -1.44
N TRP A 54 2.67 -7.83 -2.05
CA TRP A 54 2.55 -7.77 -3.51
C TRP A 54 2.89 -6.35 -3.99
N GLU A 55 3.78 -6.26 -4.98
CA GLU A 55 4.08 -5.01 -5.67
C GLU A 55 3.31 -4.99 -6.98
N ILE A 56 2.29 -4.13 -7.06
CA ILE A 56 1.44 -4.02 -8.24
C ILE A 56 2.22 -3.41 -9.40
N GLU A 57 2.05 -3.96 -10.60
CA GLU A 57 2.57 -3.43 -11.86
C GLU A 57 1.48 -2.58 -12.54
N PRO A 58 1.44 -1.25 -12.28
CA PRO A 58 0.29 -0.42 -12.66
C PRO A 58 0.12 -0.28 -14.17
N GLU A 59 1.20 -0.44 -14.93
CA GLU A 59 1.20 -0.30 -16.39
C GLU A 59 0.68 -1.54 -17.13
N LEU A 60 0.54 -2.67 -16.44
CA LEU A 60 0.13 -3.95 -17.04
C LEU A 60 -1.32 -4.31 -16.77
N GLY A 61 -1.93 -3.73 -15.73
CA GLY A 61 -3.29 -4.00 -15.34
C GLY A 61 -4.33 -3.16 -16.08
N PHE A 62 -5.57 -3.62 -16.09
CA PHE A 62 -6.72 -2.85 -16.56
C PHE A 62 -8.01 -3.26 -15.85
N ALA A 63 -9.02 -2.41 -15.92
CA ALA A 63 -10.38 -2.71 -15.49
C ALA A 63 -11.38 -2.16 -16.52
N PHE A 64 -12.40 -2.95 -16.83
CA PHE A 64 -13.52 -2.56 -17.67
C PHE A 64 -14.82 -2.96 -16.98
N ASP A 65 -15.72 -1.99 -16.81
CA ASP A 65 -17.02 -2.20 -16.21
C ASP A 65 -18.13 -2.14 -17.26
N SER A 66 -19.11 -3.05 -17.16
CA SER A 66 -20.27 -3.11 -18.05
C SER A 66 -21.52 -3.57 -17.30
N PRO A 67 -22.72 -3.42 -17.89
CA PRO A 67 -23.95 -3.99 -17.32
C PRO A 67 -23.89 -5.52 -17.13
N ASN A 68 -23.08 -6.23 -17.91
CA ASN A 68 -22.92 -7.68 -17.85
C ASN A 68 -21.86 -8.13 -16.82
N GLY A 69 -21.32 -7.19 -16.05
CA GLY A 69 -20.24 -7.43 -15.09
C GLY A 69 -18.94 -6.72 -15.47
N ARG A 70 -17.91 -6.95 -14.65
CA ARG A 70 -16.59 -6.32 -14.78
C ARG A 70 -15.54 -7.30 -15.26
N ILE A 71 -14.57 -6.80 -16.01
CA ILE A 71 -13.34 -7.51 -16.36
C ILE A 71 -12.19 -6.76 -15.72
N VAL A 72 -11.47 -7.40 -14.81
CA VAL A 72 -10.34 -6.80 -14.09
C VAL A 72 -9.13 -7.69 -14.29
N MET A 73 -8.00 -7.11 -14.67
CA MET A 73 -6.70 -7.77 -14.71
C MET A 73 -5.70 -6.95 -13.92
N ILE A 74 -5.07 -7.59 -12.94
CA ILE A 74 -4.02 -7.01 -12.11
C ILE A 74 -2.78 -7.90 -12.23
N PHE A 75 -1.63 -7.27 -12.45
CA PHE A 75 -0.33 -7.93 -12.36
C PHE A 75 0.42 -7.44 -11.14
N ALA A 76 1.13 -8.35 -10.48
CA ALA A 76 1.96 -8.01 -9.33
C ALA A 76 3.18 -8.91 -9.24
N SER A 77 4.29 -8.38 -8.76
CA SER A 77 5.42 -9.17 -8.30
C SER A 77 5.22 -9.56 -6.82
N SER A 78 5.81 -10.66 -6.39
CA SER A 78 5.78 -11.08 -4.99
C SER A 78 6.99 -11.95 -4.66
N ALA A 79 7.55 -11.74 -3.47
CA ALA A 79 8.61 -12.59 -2.91
C ALA A 79 8.05 -13.85 -2.20
N ALA A 80 6.73 -13.93 -2.01
CA ALA A 80 6.11 -15.09 -1.35
C ALA A 80 6.15 -16.33 -2.24
N SER A 81 6.23 -17.51 -1.62
CA SER A 81 6.15 -18.78 -2.34
C SER A 81 4.75 -19.01 -2.92
N GLU A 82 4.68 -19.78 -3.99
CA GLU A 82 3.42 -20.17 -4.63
C GLU A 82 2.46 -20.87 -3.65
N ASP A 83 2.97 -21.79 -2.82
CA ASP A 83 2.17 -22.46 -1.80
C ASP A 83 1.59 -21.47 -0.77
N ALA A 84 2.37 -20.48 -0.34
CA ALA A 84 1.90 -19.47 0.61
C ALA A 84 0.81 -18.58 -0.01
N ILE A 85 0.96 -18.21 -1.29
CA ILE A 85 -0.01 -17.42 -2.04
C ILE A 85 -1.31 -18.22 -2.22
N MET A 86 -1.23 -19.48 -2.65
CA MET A 86 -2.40 -20.34 -2.84
C MET A 86 -3.11 -20.64 -1.52
N ALA A 87 -2.38 -20.85 -0.42
CA ALA A 87 -2.95 -21.03 0.91
C ALA A 87 -3.67 -19.75 1.40
N PHE A 88 -3.09 -18.58 1.17
CA PHE A 88 -3.71 -17.28 1.49
C PHE A 88 -5.05 -17.11 0.77
N TYR A 89 -5.07 -17.31 -0.56
CA TYR A 89 -6.30 -17.16 -1.35
C TYR A 89 -7.32 -18.26 -1.04
N GLY A 90 -6.89 -19.50 -0.84
CA GLY A 90 -7.78 -20.59 -0.43
C GLY A 90 -8.52 -20.28 0.88
N LYS A 91 -7.80 -19.77 1.90
CA LYS A 91 -8.40 -19.39 3.19
C LYS A 91 -9.28 -18.15 3.09
N SER A 92 -8.83 -17.12 2.37
CA SER A 92 -9.50 -15.81 2.35
C SER A 92 -10.74 -15.82 1.47
N LEU A 93 -10.64 -16.42 0.28
CA LEU A 93 -11.76 -16.48 -0.68
C LEU A 93 -12.89 -17.37 -0.17
N ALA A 94 -12.58 -18.48 0.54
CA ALA A 94 -13.60 -19.33 1.14
C ALA A 94 -14.49 -18.57 2.16
N GLN A 95 -13.90 -17.66 2.94
CA GLN A 95 -14.65 -16.84 3.90
C GLN A 95 -15.54 -15.79 3.20
N LEU A 96 -15.21 -15.44 1.95
CA LEU A 96 -15.95 -14.48 1.13
C LEU A 96 -16.98 -15.15 0.20
N GLY A 97 -17.25 -16.45 0.40
CA GLY A 97 -18.26 -17.21 -0.36
C GLY A 97 -17.80 -17.70 -1.73
N TRP A 98 -16.51 -17.55 -2.07
CA TRP A 98 -15.98 -18.13 -3.29
C TRP A 98 -15.81 -19.64 -3.16
N THR A 99 -16.06 -20.33 -4.27
CA THR A 99 -15.92 -21.79 -4.38
C THR A 99 -14.87 -22.13 -5.43
N GLY A 100 -14.11 -23.21 -5.24
CA GLY A 100 -13.03 -23.62 -6.14
C GLY A 100 -11.70 -23.80 -5.42
N GLY A 101 -10.60 -23.61 -6.15
CA GLY A 101 -9.25 -23.79 -5.64
C GLY A 101 -8.20 -23.81 -6.76
N ALA A 102 -6.93 -23.94 -6.37
CA ALA A 102 -5.80 -24.07 -7.30
C ALA A 102 -5.79 -23.00 -8.41
N GLY A 103 -6.01 -21.74 -8.06
CA GLY A 103 -5.99 -20.65 -9.03
C GLY A 103 -7.31 -20.39 -9.75
N ASN A 104 -8.37 -21.17 -9.49
CA ASN A 104 -9.69 -20.99 -10.13
C ASN A 104 -10.81 -20.95 -9.09
N TRP A 105 -11.53 -19.83 -9.04
CA TRP A 105 -12.66 -19.67 -8.14
C TRP A 105 -13.87 -19.09 -8.86
N SER A 106 -15.06 -19.39 -8.36
CA SER A 106 -16.32 -18.81 -8.81
C SER A 106 -17.19 -18.40 -7.64
N ARG A 107 -17.88 -17.27 -7.79
CA ARG A 107 -18.90 -16.77 -6.86
C ARG A 107 -19.95 -16.03 -7.67
N ASP A 108 -21.22 -16.39 -7.50
CA ASP A 108 -22.33 -15.85 -8.28
C ASP A 108 -22.05 -15.91 -9.80
N ALA A 109 -22.10 -14.76 -10.48
CA ALA A 109 -21.78 -14.59 -11.89
C ALA A 109 -20.31 -14.19 -12.15
N GLU A 110 -19.44 -14.23 -11.14
CA GLU A 110 -18.02 -13.90 -11.25
C GLU A 110 -17.13 -15.15 -11.24
N LYS A 111 -16.06 -15.07 -12.03
CA LYS A 111 -14.95 -16.01 -12.04
C LYS A 111 -13.65 -15.28 -11.74
N LEU A 112 -12.89 -15.81 -10.79
CA LEU A 112 -11.57 -15.32 -10.40
C LEU A 112 -10.51 -16.34 -10.80
N VAL A 113 -9.51 -15.89 -11.54
CA VAL A 113 -8.35 -16.69 -11.93
C VAL A 113 -7.08 -16.04 -11.38
N ILE A 114 -6.32 -16.80 -10.59
CA ILE A 114 -5.02 -16.38 -10.05
C ILE A 114 -3.97 -17.37 -10.53
N GLY A 115 -2.90 -16.86 -11.12
CA GLY A 115 -1.82 -17.71 -11.59
C GLY A 115 -0.55 -16.94 -11.87
N LYS A 116 0.57 -17.66 -11.88
CA LYS A 116 1.87 -17.12 -12.23
C LYS A 116 2.01 -17.08 -13.75
N VAL A 117 2.59 -16.00 -14.26
CA VAL A 117 2.94 -15.83 -15.67
C VAL A 117 4.41 -15.45 -15.77
N GLU A 118 5.12 -16.07 -16.71
CA GLU A 118 6.50 -15.72 -16.99
C GLU A 118 6.55 -14.54 -17.96
N THR A 119 7.37 -13.54 -17.65
CA THR A 119 7.57 -12.36 -18.50
C THR A 119 9.05 -12.13 -18.75
N ALA A 120 9.39 -11.24 -19.68
CA ALA A 120 10.79 -10.86 -19.93
C ALA A 120 11.47 -10.21 -18.70
N ARG A 121 10.69 -9.65 -17.77
CA ARG A 121 11.18 -9.02 -16.53
C ARG A 121 11.22 -9.97 -15.34
N GLY A 122 10.83 -11.23 -15.54
CA GLY A 122 10.67 -12.22 -14.49
C GLY A 122 9.21 -12.60 -14.25
N PRO A 123 8.94 -13.45 -13.25
CA PRO A 123 7.61 -13.94 -12.99
C PRO A 123 6.70 -12.88 -12.37
N LEU A 124 5.46 -12.82 -12.84
CA LEU A 124 4.40 -12.01 -12.26
C LEU A 124 3.21 -12.88 -11.88
N TRP A 125 2.49 -12.47 -10.85
CA TRP A 125 1.17 -12.98 -10.53
C TRP A 125 0.12 -12.20 -11.31
N ARG A 126 -0.75 -12.93 -12.00
CA ARG A 126 -1.93 -12.40 -12.66
C ARG A 126 -3.15 -12.74 -11.85
N LEU A 127 -3.92 -11.72 -11.49
CA LEU A 127 -5.23 -11.82 -10.88
C LEU A 127 -6.26 -11.31 -11.89
N MET A 128 -7.21 -12.16 -12.28
CA MET A 128 -8.20 -11.87 -13.30
C MET A 128 -9.60 -12.13 -12.77
N LEU A 129 -10.44 -11.10 -12.72
CA LEU A 129 -11.89 -11.25 -12.53
C LEU A 129 -12.59 -11.07 -13.88
N GLN A 130 -13.57 -11.92 -14.13
CA GLN A 130 -14.41 -11.85 -15.32
C GLN A 130 -15.81 -12.38 -15.03
N PRO A 131 -16.82 -12.00 -15.82
CA PRO A 131 -18.13 -12.65 -15.79
C PRO A 131 -18.01 -14.14 -16.17
N ARG A 132 -18.89 -14.96 -15.62
CA ARG A 132 -18.99 -16.39 -15.93
C ARG A 132 -19.76 -16.65 -17.23
#